data_AF-A0A433MSH4-F1
#
_entry.id   AF-A0A433MSH4-F1
#
_cell.length_a   1.000
_cell.length_b   1.000
_cell.length_c   1.000
_cell.angle_alpha   90.00
_cell.angle_beta   90.00
_cell.angle_gamma   90.00
#
_symmetry.space_group_name_H-M   'P 1'
#
loop_
_entity.id
_entity.type
_entity.pdbx_description
1 polymer ?
#
loop_
_entity_poly.entity_id
_entity_poly.type
_entity_poly.pdbx_seq_one_letter_code
_entity_poly.pdbx_strand_id
1 'polypeptide(L)'
;MNTDNKDDNRASRTRRTLLTGGVLLAGAAATGAGYVLTHSDQPIAMDDFSDLPRAMRTLERLRTTPLRTRSGWDLAQVLHHSAQSVEYSLDGFPQLKPAWFRASLGSMAFAVFSARGRMSHGLEEPIPGAPAIASSQPLDAAVEHLMSALGRFERHGNALAPHFAYGVLSKSEYTRAHLMHLANHWELVDAG
;
A
#
# COMPACT_ATOMS: atom_id res chain seq x y z
N MET A 1 78.52 -19.10 -7.01
CA MET A 1 77.88 -18.24 -8.02
C MET A 1 76.74 -17.48 -7.35
N ASN A 2 76.95 -16.18 -7.16
CA ASN A 2 75.93 -15.20 -6.79
C ASN A 2 76.24 -13.91 -7.59
N THR A 3 75.30 -12.96 -7.64
CA THR A 3 75.27 -11.70 -8.43
C THR A 3 74.71 -11.89 -9.84
N ASP A 4 73.93 -10.98 -10.45
CA ASP A 4 73.67 -9.58 -10.14
C ASP A 4 72.35 -9.12 -10.80
N ASN A 5 71.86 -8.00 -10.28
CA ASN A 5 70.66 -7.25 -10.59
C ASN A 5 70.63 -6.68 -12.02
N LYS A 6 69.43 -6.48 -12.58
CA LYS A 6 69.20 -5.41 -13.57
C LYS A 6 67.75 -4.93 -13.51
N ASP A 7 67.60 -3.73 -12.97
CA ASP A 7 66.42 -2.88 -13.11
C ASP A 7 66.21 -2.51 -14.58
N ASP A 8 64.95 -2.51 -15.02
CA ASP A 8 64.50 -1.61 -16.09
C ASP A 8 63.07 -1.16 -15.82
N ASN A 9 62.94 0.15 -15.69
CA ASN A 9 61.74 0.89 -15.34
C ASN A 9 61.09 1.41 -16.64
N ARG A 10 59.84 1.05 -16.95
CA ARG A 10 59.04 1.85 -17.90
C ARG A 10 57.54 1.84 -17.58
N ALA A 11 57.07 3.06 -17.38
CA ALA A 11 55.73 3.52 -17.08
C ALA A 11 54.58 2.96 -17.93
N SER A 12 53.43 2.86 -17.25
CA SER A 12 52.08 3.29 -17.66
C SER A 12 51.46 2.66 -18.92
N ARG A 13 50.40 1.87 -18.69
CA ARG A 13 49.04 2.23 -19.13
C ARG A 13 47.99 1.29 -18.55
N THR A 14 47.09 1.87 -17.78
CA THR A 14 45.78 1.32 -17.40
C THR A 14 45.05 0.76 -18.62
N ARG A 15 44.65 -0.51 -18.58
CA ARG A 15 43.59 -1.05 -19.42
C ARG A 15 42.48 -1.56 -18.51
N ARG A 16 41.51 -0.69 -18.25
CA ARG A 16 40.18 -1.10 -17.77
C ARG A 16 39.53 -1.86 -18.92
N THR A 17 39.48 -3.18 -18.81
CA THR A 17 38.72 -4.01 -19.75
C THR A 17 37.24 -3.81 -19.44
N LEU A 18 36.59 -2.94 -20.22
CA LEU A 18 35.14 -2.84 -20.28
C LEU A 18 34.64 -4.17 -20.83
N LEU A 19 33.99 -4.97 -19.97
CA LEU A 19 33.19 -6.11 -20.39
C LEU A 19 31.98 -5.54 -21.14
N THR A 20 32.06 -5.59 -22.46
CA THR A 20 30.96 -5.42 -23.40
C THR A 20 29.84 -6.37 -22.99
N GLY A 21 28.76 -5.82 -22.43
CA GLY A 21 27.52 -6.53 -22.16
C GLY A 21 26.91 -7.01 -23.46
N GLY A 22 26.79 -8.33 -23.61
CA GLY A 22 26.10 -8.96 -24.73
C GLY A 22 24.61 -8.69 -24.64
N VAL A 23 24.06 -8.07 -25.69
CA VAL A 23 22.62 -8.07 -25.96
C VAL A 23 22.27 -9.45 -26.51
N LEU A 24 21.49 -10.23 -25.76
CA LEU A 24 20.76 -11.39 -26.28
C LEU A 24 19.29 -11.01 -26.39
N LEU A 25 18.84 -10.78 -27.62
CA LEU A 25 17.44 -10.76 -28.03
C LEU A 25 17.13 -12.10 -28.71
N ALA A 26 16.32 -12.96 -28.09
CA ALA A 26 15.36 -13.86 -28.75
C ALA A 26 14.63 -14.76 -27.75
N GLY A 27 13.30 -14.82 -27.85
CA GLY A 27 12.51 -16.02 -27.50
C GLY A 27 11.53 -15.87 -26.33
N ALA A 28 10.24 -15.92 -26.63
CA ALA A 28 9.14 -15.74 -25.69
C ALA A 28 9.01 -16.86 -24.64
N ALA A 29 8.93 -16.44 -23.38
CA ALA A 29 8.15 -17.09 -22.31
C ALA A 29 7.75 -16.00 -21.29
N ALA A 30 6.79 -15.15 -21.64
CA ALA A 30 6.24 -14.10 -20.77
C ALA A 30 5.24 -14.68 -19.74
N THR A 31 5.57 -15.82 -19.13
CA THR A 31 4.79 -16.49 -18.10
C THR A 31 5.71 -16.78 -16.92
N GLY A 32 5.90 -15.80 -16.03
CA GLY A 32 6.58 -16.08 -14.76
C GLY A 32 7.23 -14.91 -14.03
N ALA A 33 7.48 -13.77 -14.67
CA ALA A 33 8.20 -12.65 -14.03
C ALA A 33 7.30 -11.65 -13.28
N GLY A 34 5.98 -11.70 -13.45
CA GLY A 34 5.05 -10.72 -12.86
C GLY A 34 4.40 -11.11 -11.54
N TYR A 35 4.61 -12.34 -11.04
CA TYR A 35 3.87 -12.88 -9.90
C TYR A 35 4.63 -12.87 -8.57
N VAL A 36 5.89 -12.43 -8.54
CA VAL A 36 6.74 -12.60 -7.34
C VAL A 36 7.11 -11.24 -6.74
N LEU A 37 6.65 -11.07 -5.48
CA LEU A 37 6.93 -10.03 -4.47
C LEU A 37 5.91 -8.88 -4.33
N THR A 38 4.63 -9.19 -4.19
CA THR A 38 3.69 -8.27 -3.49
C THR A 38 3.66 -8.50 -1.97
N HIS A 39 4.16 -9.65 -1.48
CA HIS A 39 4.37 -9.85 -0.06
C HIS A 39 5.58 -9.05 0.41
N SER A 40 5.34 -8.13 1.35
CA SER A 40 6.36 -7.32 2.00
C SER A 40 6.26 -7.49 3.51
N ASP A 41 7.39 -7.81 4.12
CA ASP A 41 7.54 -7.86 5.59
C ASP A 41 7.85 -6.49 6.19
N GLN A 42 7.87 -5.43 5.38
CA GLN A 42 8.10 -4.08 5.89
C GLN A 42 6.95 -3.70 6.83
N PRO A 43 7.23 -3.14 8.01
CA PRO A 43 6.18 -2.64 8.87
C PRO A 43 5.44 -1.49 8.19
N ILE A 44 4.16 -1.32 8.52
CA ILE A 44 3.43 -0.11 8.13
C ILE A 44 4.04 1.07 8.89
N ALA A 45 4.25 2.19 8.20
CA ALA A 45 5.03 3.32 8.72
C ALA A 45 4.46 3.96 10.00
N MET A 46 3.18 3.74 10.30
CA MET A 46 2.51 4.24 11.49
C MET A 46 2.14 3.08 12.44
N ASP A 47 2.69 3.10 13.65
CA ASP A 47 2.57 2.01 14.64
C ASP A 47 1.12 1.71 15.02
N ASP A 48 0.28 2.75 15.14
CA ASP A 48 -1.16 2.65 15.43
C ASP A 48 -1.93 1.80 14.41
N PHE A 49 -1.39 1.61 13.21
CA PHE A 49 -1.98 0.82 12.12
C PHE A 49 -1.07 -0.30 11.64
N SER A 50 -0.14 -0.80 12.47
CA SER A 50 0.73 -1.89 12.06
C SER A 50 0.01 -3.24 11.93
N ASP A 51 -1.12 -3.41 12.62
CA ASP A 51 -2.00 -4.58 12.56
C ASP A 51 -3.46 -4.21 12.90
N LEU A 52 -4.38 -5.14 12.63
CA LEU A 52 -5.81 -4.94 12.91
C LEU A 52 -6.10 -4.68 14.40
N PRO A 53 -5.57 -5.46 15.38
CA PRO A 53 -5.78 -5.16 16.79
C PRO A 53 -5.35 -3.76 17.23
N ARG A 54 -4.23 -3.25 16.73
CA ARG A 54 -3.77 -1.87 16.99
C ARG A 54 -4.70 -0.85 16.37
N ALA A 55 -5.08 -1.04 15.11
CA ALA A 55 -6.04 -0.16 14.44
C ALA A 55 -7.37 -0.08 15.22
N MET A 56 -7.92 -1.22 15.63
CA MET A 56 -9.15 -1.29 16.42
C MET A 56 -9.03 -0.56 17.76
N ARG A 57 -7.90 -0.70 18.48
CA ARG A 57 -7.65 0.07 19.71
C ARG A 57 -7.52 1.57 19.44
N THR A 58 -6.90 1.96 18.32
CA THR A 58 -6.76 3.36 17.94
C THR A 58 -8.12 4.00 17.64
N LEU A 59 -8.99 3.28 16.94
CA LEU A 59 -10.36 3.73 16.67
C LEU A 59 -11.19 3.84 17.94
N GLU A 60 -11.11 2.86 18.83
CA GLU A 60 -11.88 2.87 20.09
C GLU A 60 -11.49 4.05 21.00
N ARG A 61 -10.21 4.46 21.01
CA ARG A 61 -9.75 5.63 21.78
C ARG A 61 -10.42 6.93 21.36
N LEU A 62 -10.92 7.04 20.12
CA LEU A 62 -11.60 8.25 19.65
C LEU A 62 -12.90 8.54 20.41
N ARG A 63 -13.51 7.53 21.03
CA ARG A 63 -14.74 7.69 21.83
C ARG A 63 -14.51 8.51 23.10
N THR A 64 -13.33 8.40 23.69
CA THR A 64 -12.95 9.12 24.92
C THR A 64 -12.03 10.30 24.65
N THR A 65 -11.24 10.22 23.58
CA THR A 65 -10.25 11.23 23.18
C THR A 65 -10.47 11.58 21.71
N PRO A 66 -11.49 12.42 21.40
CA PRO A 66 -11.76 12.81 20.03
C PRO A 66 -10.59 13.58 19.42
N LEU A 67 -10.23 13.22 18.20
CA LEU A 67 -9.22 13.91 17.39
C LEU A 67 -9.90 14.69 16.27
N ARG A 68 -9.14 15.56 15.62
CA ARG A 68 -9.55 16.32 14.44
C ARG A 68 -8.61 16.00 13.30
N THR A 69 -9.12 16.16 12.08
CA THR A 69 -8.29 16.11 10.87
C THR A 69 -8.11 17.51 10.32
N ARG A 70 -6.95 17.76 9.71
CA ARG A 70 -6.62 18.98 8.98
C ARG A 70 -6.91 18.89 7.47
N SER A 71 -7.54 17.80 7.00
CA SER A 71 -8.11 17.70 5.65
C SER A 71 -9.38 18.56 5.49
N GLY A 72 -9.88 18.69 4.26
CA GLY A 72 -11.19 19.26 3.95
C GLY A 72 -12.37 18.38 4.37
N TRP A 73 -12.16 17.09 4.64
CA TRP A 73 -13.14 16.21 5.29
C TRP A 73 -13.00 16.24 6.80
N ASP A 74 -14.11 16.10 7.54
CA ASP A 74 -14.06 15.85 8.98
C ASP A 74 -13.70 14.39 9.31
N LEU A 75 -13.39 14.12 10.58
CA LEU A 75 -12.92 12.79 10.98
C LEU A 75 -14.00 11.71 10.78
N ALA A 76 -15.27 12.03 11.01
CA ALA A 76 -16.35 11.08 10.79
C ALA A 76 -16.46 10.69 9.31
N GLN A 77 -16.31 11.66 8.39
CA GLN A 77 -16.25 11.40 6.95
C GLN A 77 -15.08 10.48 6.58
N VAL A 78 -13.88 10.73 7.12
CA VAL A 78 -12.69 9.90 6.88
C VAL A 78 -12.92 8.44 7.34
N LEU A 79 -13.52 8.25 8.52
CA LEU A 79 -13.79 6.90 9.04
C LEU A 79 -14.85 6.17 8.20
N HIS A 80 -15.91 6.86 7.77
CA HIS A 80 -16.89 6.29 6.85
C HIS A 80 -16.30 5.96 5.48
N HIS A 81 -15.39 6.79 4.96
CA HIS A 81 -14.69 6.53 3.70
C HIS A 81 -13.82 5.27 3.81
N SER A 82 -13.08 5.16 4.91
CA SER A 82 -12.28 3.98 5.20
C SER A 82 -13.16 2.73 5.32
N ALA A 83 -14.33 2.84 5.95
CA ALA A 83 -15.29 1.75 6.07
C ALA A 83 -15.80 1.29 4.69
N GLN A 84 -16.20 2.23 3.81
CA GLN A 84 -16.60 1.91 2.43
C GLN A 84 -15.50 1.13 1.69
N SER A 85 -14.23 1.54 1.81
CA SER A 85 -13.12 0.82 1.18
C SER A 85 -12.99 -0.63 1.68
N VAL A 86 -13.18 -0.85 2.98
CA VAL A 86 -13.16 -2.18 3.58
C VAL A 86 -14.35 -3.01 3.10
N GLU A 87 -15.55 -2.45 3.09
CA GLU A 87 -16.77 -3.11 2.62
C GLU A 87 -16.68 -3.48 1.16
N TYR A 88 -16.17 -2.61 0.29
CA TYR A 88 -16.02 -2.91 -1.13
C TYR A 88 -14.94 -3.96 -1.44
N SER A 89 -14.03 -4.24 -0.51
CA SER A 89 -13.16 -5.44 -0.62
C SER A 89 -13.95 -6.75 -0.45
N LEU A 90 -15.11 -6.69 0.20
CA LEU A 90 -16.01 -7.83 0.43
C LEU A 90 -17.12 -7.89 -0.63
N ASP A 91 -17.79 -6.76 -0.85
CA ASP A 91 -19.02 -6.66 -1.65
C ASP A 91 -18.76 -6.30 -3.12
N GLY A 92 -17.58 -5.74 -3.41
CA GLY A 92 -17.19 -5.29 -4.74
C GLY A 92 -17.27 -3.79 -4.93
N PHE A 93 -16.22 -3.22 -5.50
CA PHE A 93 -16.15 -1.80 -5.81
C PHE A 93 -17.12 -1.42 -6.94
N PRO A 94 -17.82 -0.27 -6.84
CA PRO A 94 -18.87 0.12 -7.79
C PRO A 94 -18.33 0.46 -9.18
N GLN A 95 -17.12 1.01 -9.27
CA GLN A 95 -16.44 1.22 -10.55
C GLN A 95 -14.99 0.76 -10.48
N LEU A 96 -14.62 -0.12 -11.42
CA LEU A 96 -13.27 -0.65 -11.54
C LEU A 96 -12.51 0.09 -12.65
N LYS A 97 -11.21 0.30 -12.45
CA LYS A 97 -10.32 0.66 -13.57
C LYS A 97 -10.27 -0.49 -14.59
N PRO A 98 -9.94 -0.22 -15.87
CA PRO A 98 -9.83 -1.25 -16.89
C PRO A 98 -8.96 -2.43 -16.47
N ALA A 99 -9.29 -3.64 -16.94
CA ALA A 99 -8.60 -4.86 -16.53
C ALA A 99 -7.08 -4.81 -16.79
N TRP A 100 -6.66 -4.24 -17.93
CA TRP A 100 -5.25 -4.07 -18.26
C TRP A 100 -4.52 -3.18 -17.26
N PHE A 101 -5.17 -2.14 -16.72
CA PHE A 101 -4.58 -1.23 -15.74
C PHE A 101 -4.36 -1.97 -14.41
N ARG A 102 -5.40 -2.67 -13.94
CA ARG A 102 -5.36 -3.44 -12.69
C ARG A 102 -4.33 -4.57 -12.74
N ALA A 103 -4.12 -5.16 -13.92
CA ALA A 103 -3.13 -6.22 -14.14
C ALA A 103 -1.69 -5.69 -14.32
N SER A 104 -1.46 -4.38 -14.39
CA SER A 104 -0.13 -3.78 -14.66
C SER A 104 0.21 -2.62 -13.71
N LEU A 105 -0.17 -1.40 -14.07
CA LEU A 105 0.17 -0.19 -13.30
C LEU A 105 -0.43 -0.22 -11.89
N GLY A 106 -1.64 -0.76 -11.75
CA GLY A 106 -2.31 -0.93 -10.47
C GLY A 106 -1.56 -1.87 -9.53
N SER A 107 -1.25 -3.08 -9.98
CA SER A 107 -0.50 -4.06 -9.19
C SER A 107 0.91 -3.58 -8.85
N MET A 108 1.58 -2.88 -9.79
CA MET A 108 2.89 -2.27 -9.54
C MET A 108 2.83 -1.16 -8.49
N ALA A 109 1.81 -0.29 -8.53
CA ALA A 109 1.62 0.74 -7.51
C ALA A 109 1.43 0.12 -6.11
N PHE A 110 0.61 -0.93 -6.01
CA PHE A 110 0.45 -1.67 -4.76
C PHE A 110 1.75 -2.30 -4.27
N ALA A 111 2.54 -2.92 -5.16
CA ALA A 111 3.83 -3.50 -4.80
C ALA A 111 4.79 -2.43 -4.23
N VAL A 112 4.85 -1.24 -4.84
CA VAL A 112 5.67 -0.12 -4.35
C VAL A 112 5.20 0.37 -2.99
N PHE A 113 3.89 0.58 -2.79
CA PHE A 113 3.36 1.01 -1.49
C PHE A 113 3.61 -0.04 -0.41
N SER A 114 3.37 -1.31 -0.76
CA SER A 114 3.64 -2.43 0.14
C SER A 114 5.10 -2.51 0.52
N ALA A 115 6.04 -2.37 -0.43
CA ALA A 115 7.48 -2.35 -0.15
C ALA A 115 7.92 -1.15 0.72
N ARG A 116 7.13 -0.07 0.77
CA ARG A 116 7.41 1.11 1.60
C ARG A 116 6.68 1.10 2.94
N GLY A 117 5.72 0.21 3.13
CA GLY A 117 4.81 0.24 4.28
C GLY A 117 3.96 1.50 4.35
N ARG A 118 3.77 2.17 3.22
CA ARG A 118 3.14 3.49 3.14
C ARG A 118 2.54 3.68 1.75
N MET A 119 1.26 4.06 1.71
CA MET A 119 0.58 4.48 0.49
C MET A 119 0.33 5.99 0.50
N SER A 120 -0.06 6.54 -0.65
CA SER A 120 -0.50 7.93 -0.74
C SER A 120 -1.55 8.07 -1.83
N HIS A 121 -2.62 8.80 -1.55
CA HIS A 121 -3.68 9.20 -2.48
C HIS A 121 -4.31 10.52 -2.00
N GLY A 122 -5.24 11.08 -2.79
CA GLY A 122 -5.99 12.26 -2.38
C GLY A 122 -6.84 11.97 -1.14
N LEU A 123 -6.62 12.72 -0.06
CA LEU A 123 -7.30 12.50 1.23
C LEU A 123 -8.76 12.97 1.25
N GLU A 124 -9.23 13.56 0.15
CA GLU A 124 -10.61 14.00 -0.09
C GLU A 124 -11.16 13.37 -1.38
N GLU A 125 -10.52 12.30 -1.87
CA GLU A 125 -10.92 11.60 -3.09
C GLU A 125 -11.96 10.51 -2.77
N PRO A 126 -13.21 10.61 -3.26
CA PRO A 126 -14.21 9.57 -3.04
C PRO A 126 -13.84 8.29 -3.81
N ILE A 127 -14.32 7.15 -3.32
CA ILE A 127 -14.20 5.89 -4.07
C ILE A 127 -15.01 6.01 -5.36
N PRO A 128 -14.43 5.68 -6.54
CA PRO A 128 -15.12 5.85 -7.82
C PRO A 128 -16.49 5.13 -7.86
N GLY A 129 -17.56 5.92 -8.02
CA GLY A 129 -18.94 5.43 -8.10
C GLY A 129 -19.59 5.08 -6.75
N ALA A 130 -18.91 5.28 -5.62
CA ALA A 130 -19.51 5.08 -4.31
C ALA A 130 -20.47 6.24 -3.96
N PRO A 131 -21.49 6.01 -3.12
CA PRO A 131 -22.33 7.09 -2.59
C PRO A 131 -21.50 8.13 -1.83
N ALA A 132 -21.87 9.41 -1.99
CA ALA A 132 -21.24 10.50 -1.27
C ALA A 132 -21.47 10.37 0.24
N ILE A 133 -20.46 10.75 1.02
CA ILE A 133 -20.50 10.69 2.49
C ILE A 133 -20.82 12.09 3.02
N ALA A 134 -21.93 12.21 3.75
CA ALA A 134 -22.32 13.46 4.38
C ALA A 134 -21.28 13.91 5.41
N SER A 135 -21.04 15.22 5.48
CA SER A 135 -20.25 15.84 6.54
C SER A 135 -21.04 15.93 7.85
N SER A 136 -20.32 16.20 8.92
CA SER A 136 -20.84 16.48 10.26
C SER A 136 -21.68 15.34 10.84
N GLN A 137 -21.33 14.11 10.49
CA GLN A 137 -21.92 12.91 11.08
C GLN A 137 -21.34 12.65 12.49
N PRO A 138 -22.09 11.99 13.38
CA PRO A 138 -21.60 11.67 14.72
C PRO A 138 -20.34 10.79 14.69
N LEU A 139 -19.28 11.21 15.38
CA LEU A 139 -18.00 10.49 15.40
C LEU A 139 -18.16 9.05 15.92
N ASP A 140 -18.95 8.85 16.98
CA ASP A 140 -19.17 7.51 17.56
C ASP A 140 -19.79 6.51 16.57
N ALA A 141 -20.67 6.99 15.70
CA ALA A 141 -21.28 6.16 14.66
C ALA A 141 -20.28 5.82 13.55
N ALA A 142 -19.37 6.75 13.23
CA ALA A 142 -18.31 6.52 12.25
C ALA A 142 -17.23 5.56 12.76
N VAL A 143 -16.87 5.66 14.05
CA VAL A 143 -16.01 4.68 14.74
C VAL A 143 -16.65 3.29 14.69
N GLU A 144 -17.92 3.17 15.08
CA GLU A 144 -18.65 1.90 15.06
C GLU A 144 -18.71 1.29 13.65
N HIS A 145 -19.02 2.12 12.64
CA HIS A 145 -19.10 1.68 11.26
C HIS A 145 -17.77 1.09 10.77
N LEU A 146 -16.66 1.80 10.95
CA LEU A 146 -15.35 1.31 10.53
C LEU A 146 -14.92 0.04 11.30
N MET A 147 -15.13 0.02 12.61
CA MET A 147 -14.82 -1.16 13.44
C MET A 147 -15.64 -2.38 13.02
N SER A 148 -16.93 -2.20 12.71
CA SER A 148 -17.79 -3.25 12.17
C SER A 148 -17.32 -3.75 10.82
N ALA A 149 -16.95 -2.85 9.90
CA ALA A 149 -16.41 -3.19 8.58
C ALA A 149 -15.09 -3.98 8.70
N LEU A 150 -14.16 -3.54 9.56
CA LEU A 150 -12.91 -4.24 9.84
C LEU A 150 -13.13 -5.63 10.45
N GLY A 151 -14.04 -5.74 11.42
CA GLY A 151 -14.37 -7.03 12.04
C GLY A 151 -15.07 -7.98 11.07
N ARG A 152 -15.96 -7.46 10.21
CA ARG A 152 -16.59 -8.23 9.12
C ARG A 152 -15.54 -8.70 8.13
N PHE A 153 -14.61 -7.83 7.75
CA PHE A 153 -13.47 -8.20 6.93
C PHE A 153 -12.66 -9.30 7.61
N GLU A 154 -12.21 -9.15 8.86
CA GLU A 154 -11.41 -10.16 9.56
C GLU A 154 -12.05 -11.55 9.55
N ARG A 155 -13.37 -11.66 9.78
CA ARG A 155 -14.12 -12.93 9.78
C ARG A 155 -14.41 -13.50 8.39
N HIS A 156 -14.24 -12.72 7.32
CA HIS A 156 -14.57 -13.16 5.96
C HIS A 156 -13.55 -14.16 5.42
N GLY A 157 -13.97 -15.43 5.27
CA GLY A 157 -13.15 -16.52 4.74
C GLY A 157 -13.34 -16.85 3.25
N ASN A 158 -14.29 -16.19 2.58
CA ASN A 158 -14.54 -16.41 1.15
C ASN A 158 -13.58 -15.57 0.28
N ALA A 159 -13.63 -15.78 -1.04
CA ALA A 159 -12.95 -14.92 -1.99
C ALA A 159 -13.33 -13.44 -1.78
N LEU A 160 -12.35 -12.55 -1.91
CA LEU A 160 -12.52 -11.10 -1.85
C LEU A 160 -12.77 -10.55 -3.25
N ALA A 161 -13.47 -9.43 -3.33
CA ALA A 161 -13.65 -8.74 -4.59
C ALA A 161 -12.34 -8.10 -5.07
N PRO A 162 -12.12 -7.92 -6.38
CA PRO A 162 -10.96 -7.20 -6.89
C PRO A 162 -10.97 -5.74 -6.45
N HIS A 163 -9.81 -5.20 -6.08
CA HIS A 163 -9.63 -3.80 -5.75
C HIS A 163 -9.78 -2.95 -7.01
N PHE A 164 -10.45 -1.79 -6.90
CA PHE A 164 -10.77 -0.94 -8.05
C PHE A 164 -9.56 -0.50 -8.87
N ALA A 165 -8.43 -0.23 -8.20
CA ALA A 165 -7.14 0.10 -8.82
C ALA A 165 -6.13 -1.07 -8.85
N TYR A 166 -5.94 -1.82 -7.76
CA TYR A 166 -4.85 -2.80 -7.63
C TYR A 166 -5.16 -4.19 -8.20
N GLY A 167 -6.42 -4.49 -8.54
CA GLY A 167 -6.79 -5.82 -9.05
C GLY A 167 -7.02 -6.84 -7.93
N VAL A 168 -6.79 -8.11 -8.23
CA VAL A 168 -6.99 -9.19 -7.25
C VAL A 168 -5.93 -9.12 -6.17
N LEU A 169 -6.36 -9.10 -4.91
CA LEU A 169 -5.49 -9.12 -3.75
C LEU A 169 -5.90 -10.28 -2.83
N SER A 170 -4.92 -10.94 -2.24
CA SER A 170 -5.11 -11.89 -1.15
C SER A 170 -5.59 -11.21 0.13
N LYS A 171 -5.95 -12.01 1.14
CA LYS A 171 -6.38 -11.51 2.44
C LYS A 171 -5.34 -10.62 3.11
N SER A 172 -4.08 -11.05 3.16
CA SER A 172 -3.00 -10.30 3.80
C SER A 172 -2.64 -9.03 3.03
N GLU A 173 -2.71 -9.06 1.70
CA GLU A 173 -2.52 -7.88 0.87
C GLU A 173 -3.63 -6.85 1.08
N TYR A 174 -4.89 -7.27 1.19
CA TYR A 174 -5.98 -6.37 1.54
C TYR A 174 -5.87 -5.84 2.97
N THR A 175 -5.49 -6.66 3.94
CA THR A 175 -5.21 -6.19 5.31
C THR A 175 -4.18 -5.07 5.27
N ARG A 176 -3.09 -5.26 4.52
CA ARG A 176 -2.04 -4.26 4.37
C ARG A 176 -2.54 -3.01 3.65
N ALA A 177 -3.33 -3.16 2.59
CA ALA A 177 -3.93 -2.03 1.87
C ALA A 177 -4.82 -1.18 2.80
N HIS A 178 -5.72 -1.81 3.57
CA HIS A 178 -6.61 -1.13 4.50
C HIS A 178 -5.86 -0.40 5.61
N LEU A 179 -4.83 -1.02 6.16
CA LEU A 179 -4.02 -0.42 7.22
C LEU A 179 -3.14 0.74 6.70
N MET A 180 -2.53 0.60 5.51
CA MET A 180 -1.82 1.72 4.87
C MET A 180 -2.79 2.85 4.52
N HIS A 181 -4.03 2.53 4.16
CA HIS A 181 -5.07 3.52 3.86
C HIS A 181 -5.43 4.34 5.08
N LEU A 182 -5.71 3.67 6.20
CA LEU A 182 -5.95 4.34 7.47
C LEU A 182 -4.74 5.19 7.88
N ALA A 183 -3.53 4.64 7.81
CA ALA A 183 -2.30 5.38 8.15
C ALA A 183 -2.12 6.64 7.30
N ASN A 184 -2.41 6.59 6.00
CA ASN A 184 -2.31 7.76 5.11
C ASN A 184 -3.28 8.87 5.51
N HIS A 185 -4.55 8.53 5.82
CA HIS A 185 -5.50 9.51 6.34
C HIS A 185 -5.08 10.07 7.71
N TRP A 186 -4.50 9.22 8.56
CA TRP A 186 -4.14 9.59 9.92
C TRP A 186 -2.98 10.59 10.01
N GLU A 187 -2.23 10.81 8.93
CA GLU A 187 -1.15 11.82 8.89
C GLU A 187 -1.63 13.25 9.11
N LEU A 188 -2.90 13.52 8.81
CA LEU A 188 -3.53 14.82 9.05
C LEU A 188 -4.38 14.84 10.32
N VAL A 189 -4.38 13.77 11.12
CA VAL A 189 -5.15 13.66 12.36
C VAL A 189 -4.31 14.08 13.56
N ASP A 190 -4.81 15.01 14.36
CA ASP A 190 -4.18 15.51 15.58
C ASP A 190 -5.23 15.94 16.63
N ALA A 191 -4.78 16.41 17.79
CA ALA A 191 -5.66 16.81 18.89
C ALA A 191 -6.30 18.21 18.70
N GLY A 192 -5.99 18.93 17.61
CA GLY A 192 -6.37 20.33 17.39
C GLY A 192 -5.40 21.34 17.99
#